data_AF-A0A0Q7DNS1-F1
#
_entry.id   AF-A0A0Q7DNS1-F1
#
_cell.length_a   1.000
_cell.length_b   1.000
_cell.length_c   1.000
_cell.angle_alpha   90.00
_cell.angle_beta   90.00
_cell.angle_gamma   90.00
#
_symmetry.space_group_name_H-M   'P 1'
#
loop_
_entity.id
_entity.type
_entity.pdbx_description
1 polymer ?
#
loop_
_entity_poly.entity_id
_entity_poly.type
_entity_poly.pdbx_seq_one_letter_code
_entity_poly.pdbx_strand_id
1 'polypeptide(L)'
;MSATFIKAAEVWVPSADGTLLEFGCGGFGPARSFATISRSMCFGRGEGLPGRAWEEGRPVLLRQFEGTIFQRTAAARTAGMDCAIALPMYLHDRLTAVLVVFCGHVPGQAGALELWHHDPRITTDMTLVDGAYGPGAQAFEAISQETYLPRGVGLPGLAWQRGEAVFVEDLPAAPGRFLRNEEAAVAGLLRGLAIPVGSQLADRHVVAFLASARLPLAHRIERWVPDAAQAELRRVEAFSELHGGRSSGSAQLPLASAGSSLVKALQRGMPVINDFPADEPGSPAAAAVGIGATALVAIPVVWENAVVEVVALYL
;
A
#
# COMPACT_ATOMS: atom_id res chain seq x y z
N MET A 1 3.09 19.46 -8.83
CA MET A 1 2.21 18.30 -8.65
C MET A 1 1.40 18.48 -7.38
N SER A 2 0.16 17.99 -7.36
CA SER A 2 -0.65 17.97 -6.14
C SER A 2 -0.04 17.01 -5.12
N ALA A 3 -0.21 17.31 -3.83
CA ALA A 3 0.18 16.41 -2.77
C ALA A 3 -0.75 15.18 -2.77
N THR A 4 -0.20 14.02 -2.48
CA THR A 4 -0.92 12.74 -2.29
C THR A 4 -0.93 12.36 -0.80
N PHE A 5 -1.82 11.44 -0.40
CA PHE A 5 -1.82 10.90 0.97
C PHE A 5 -0.59 10.01 1.22
N ILE A 6 -0.27 9.10 0.28
CA ILE A 6 0.98 8.34 0.29
C ILE A 6 2.11 9.27 -0.18
N LYS A 7 3.12 9.47 0.67
CA LYS A 7 4.20 10.44 0.45
C LYS A 7 5.48 9.79 -0.05
N ALA A 8 5.77 8.59 0.45
CA ALA A 8 6.99 7.87 0.16
C ALA A 8 6.81 6.37 0.42
N ALA A 9 7.70 5.58 -0.17
CA ALA A 9 7.82 4.17 0.15
C ALA A 9 9.28 3.70 0.06
N GLU A 10 9.62 2.67 0.81
CA GLU A 10 10.93 2.02 0.81
C GLU A 10 10.78 0.50 0.89
N VAL A 11 11.69 -0.20 0.23
CA VAL A 11 11.77 -1.67 0.24
C VAL A 11 13.05 -2.06 0.94
N TRP A 12 12.90 -2.89 1.96
CA TRP A 12 13.98 -3.50 2.71
C TRP A 12 14.09 -4.97 2.36
N VAL A 13 15.28 -5.46 2.06
CA VAL A 13 15.51 -6.84 1.64
C VAL A 13 16.38 -7.57 2.66
N PRO A 14 16.14 -8.86 2.94
CA PRO A 14 17.05 -9.62 3.79
C PRO A 14 18.46 -9.64 3.20
N SER A 15 19.47 -9.40 4.05
CA SER A 15 20.88 -9.57 3.70
C SER A 15 21.17 -11.01 3.28
N ALA A 16 22.28 -11.23 2.58
CA ALA A 16 22.65 -12.56 2.08
C ALA A 16 22.83 -13.60 3.21
N ASP A 17 23.25 -13.18 4.40
CA ASP A 17 23.37 -14.01 5.60
C ASP A 17 22.07 -14.12 6.43
N GLY A 18 21.02 -13.37 6.04
CA GLY A 18 19.71 -13.37 6.69
C GLY A 18 19.67 -12.72 8.07
N THR A 19 20.69 -11.93 8.44
CA THR A 19 20.81 -11.32 9.77
C THR A 19 20.21 -9.91 9.87
N LEU A 20 20.17 -9.19 8.75
CA LEU A 20 19.72 -7.80 8.67
C LEU A 20 18.73 -7.61 7.52
N LEU A 21 17.98 -6.52 7.60
CA LEU A 21 17.30 -5.90 6.48
C LEU A 21 18.15 -4.75 5.93
N GLU A 22 18.49 -4.83 4.65
CA GLU A 22 19.26 -3.83 3.91
C GLU A 22 18.35 -2.98 3.01
N PHE A 23 18.74 -1.73 2.76
CA PHE A 23 18.00 -0.86 1.86
C PHE A 23 18.05 -1.40 0.42
N GLY A 24 16.89 -1.75 -0.13
CA GLY A 24 16.77 -2.22 -1.51
C GLY A 24 16.51 -1.09 -2.50
N CYS A 25 15.39 -0.40 -2.33
CA CYS A 25 15.01 0.75 -3.18
C CYS A 25 13.98 1.63 -2.46
N GLY A 26 13.70 2.82 -3.01
CA GLY A 26 12.63 3.65 -2.45
C GLY A 26 12.34 4.90 -3.27
N GLY A 27 11.09 5.35 -3.17
CA GLY A 27 10.54 6.52 -3.86
C GLY A 27 10.17 7.55 -2.81
N PHE A 28 10.86 8.68 -2.82
CA PHE A 28 10.82 9.66 -1.72
C PHE A 28 10.23 11.00 -2.13
N GLY A 29 9.90 11.18 -3.42
CA GLY A 29 9.50 12.47 -3.97
C GLY A 29 10.43 13.60 -3.51
N PRO A 30 9.91 14.65 -2.85
CA PRO A 30 10.72 15.77 -2.38
C PRO A 30 11.53 15.49 -1.09
N ALA A 31 11.35 14.35 -0.41
CA ALA A 31 11.88 14.06 0.92
C ALA A 31 13.38 13.65 0.93
N ARG A 32 14.27 14.49 0.38
CA ARG A 32 15.69 14.18 0.17
C ARG A 32 16.46 13.84 1.46
N SER A 33 16.24 14.58 2.53
CA SER A 33 16.93 14.33 3.81
C SER A 33 16.52 12.99 4.41
N PHE A 34 15.22 12.67 4.35
CA PHE A 34 14.71 11.36 4.78
C PHE A 34 15.29 10.24 3.92
N ALA A 35 15.32 10.41 2.59
CA ALA A 35 15.89 9.44 1.66
C ALA A 35 17.37 9.14 1.91
N THR A 36 18.14 10.17 2.30
CA THR A 36 19.58 10.05 2.63
C THR A 36 19.77 9.21 3.89
N ILE A 37 18.99 9.48 4.93
CA ILE A 37 19.04 8.72 6.18
C ILE A 37 18.58 7.28 5.97
N SER A 38 17.49 7.05 5.23
CA SER A 38 17.03 5.70 4.88
C SER A 38 18.12 4.88 4.19
N ARG A 39 18.83 5.45 3.21
CA ARG A 39 19.85 4.72 2.45
C ARG A 39 21.06 4.27 3.28
N SER A 40 21.33 4.92 4.41
CA SER A 40 22.44 4.55 5.29
C SER A 40 22.05 3.59 6.41
N MET A 41 20.77 3.20 6.50
CA MET A 41 20.26 2.34 7.55
C MET A 41 20.26 0.87 7.14
N CYS A 42 20.29 0.02 8.17
CA CYS A 42 19.90 -1.38 8.12
C CYS A 42 19.11 -1.66 9.40
N PHE A 43 18.35 -2.76 9.45
CA PHE A 43 17.55 -3.10 10.62
C PHE A 43 17.71 -4.56 11.00
N GLY A 44 18.05 -4.82 12.27
CA GLY A 44 17.90 -6.15 12.85
C GLY A 44 16.43 -6.52 13.09
N ARG A 45 16.18 -7.78 13.48
CA ARG A 45 14.86 -8.18 13.98
C ARG A 45 14.46 -7.34 15.19
N GLY A 46 13.20 -6.89 15.19
CA GLY A 46 12.63 -6.01 16.23
C GLY A 46 13.09 -4.55 16.13
N GLU A 47 14.06 -4.23 15.27
CA GLU A 47 14.63 -2.89 15.18
C GLU A 47 13.86 -1.99 14.21
N GLY A 48 13.42 -0.84 14.70
CA GLY A 48 12.63 0.09 13.91
C GLY A 48 11.34 -0.54 13.37
N LEU A 49 10.67 0.18 12.48
CA LEU A 49 9.42 -0.30 11.90
C LEU A 49 9.60 -1.56 11.00
N PRO A 50 10.55 -1.62 10.05
CA PRO A 50 10.68 -2.81 9.20
C PRO A 50 11.18 -4.04 9.97
N GLY A 51 12.12 -3.87 10.91
CA GLY A 51 12.61 -4.98 11.74
C GLY A 51 11.53 -5.53 12.68
N ARG A 52 10.63 -4.69 13.20
CA ARG A 52 9.47 -5.15 13.97
C ARG A 52 8.51 -5.99 13.13
N ALA A 53 8.17 -5.56 11.90
CA ALA A 53 7.34 -6.36 11.01
C ALA A 53 7.99 -7.71 10.65
N TRP A 54 9.33 -7.73 10.55
CA TRP A 54 10.09 -8.96 10.34
C TRP A 54 10.09 -9.89 11.55
N GLU A 55 10.19 -9.34 12.77
CA GLU A 55 10.13 -10.12 14.00
C GLU A 55 8.73 -10.67 14.27
N GLU A 56 7.69 -9.85 14.12
CA GLU A 56 6.31 -10.27 14.37
C GLU A 56 5.76 -11.19 13.27
N GLY A 57 6.39 -11.22 12.10
CA GLY A 57 5.94 -12.05 10.98
C GLY A 57 4.67 -11.54 10.30
N ARG A 58 4.24 -10.29 10.57
CA ARG A 58 2.96 -9.72 10.12
C ARG A 58 3.05 -8.21 9.90
N PRO A 59 2.06 -7.58 9.22
CA PRO A 59 2.03 -6.13 9.05
C PRO A 59 2.02 -5.35 10.37
N VAL A 60 2.71 -4.22 10.40
CA VAL A 60 2.76 -3.33 11.58
C VAL A 60 2.49 -1.89 11.15
N LEU A 61 1.46 -1.29 11.75
CA LEU A 61 1.05 0.10 11.52
C LEU A 61 1.59 0.98 12.66
N LEU A 62 2.12 2.15 12.32
CA LEU A 62 2.39 3.23 13.26
C LEU A 62 1.45 4.39 12.94
N ARG A 63 0.51 4.67 13.86
CA ARG A 63 -0.44 5.79 13.72
C ARG A 63 0.21 7.16 13.93
N GLN A 64 1.36 7.18 14.60
CA GLN A 64 2.24 8.34 14.78
C GLN A 64 3.69 7.86 14.94
N PHE A 65 4.66 8.75 14.77
CA PHE A 65 6.09 8.42 14.96
C PHE A 65 6.60 8.73 16.37
N GLU A 66 6.06 9.76 17.01
CA GLU A 66 6.48 10.23 18.33
C GLU A 66 6.23 9.18 19.42
N GLY A 67 7.23 8.97 20.27
CA GLY A 67 7.14 7.97 21.35
C GLY A 67 7.23 6.51 20.88
N THR A 68 7.55 6.27 19.61
CA THR A 68 7.69 4.92 19.05
C THR A 68 9.17 4.57 18.80
N ILE A 69 9.42 3.34 18.34
CA ILE A 69 10.75 2.87 17.92
C ILE A 69 11.23 3.47 16.58
N PHE A 70 10.46 4.38 15.98
CA PHE A 70 10.79 4.99 14.70
C PHE A 70 11.97 5.97 14.83
N GLN A 71 13.08 5.64 14.15
CA GLN A 71 14.36 6.34 14.33
C GLN A 71 14.48 7.65 13.51
N ARG A 72 13.52 7.96 12.63
CA ARG A 72 13.62 9.03 11.62
C ARG A 72 12.57 10.13 11.77
N THR A 73 11.99 10.29 12.96
CA THR A 73 10.82 11.15 13.23
C THR A 73 10.98 12.58 12.73
N ALA A 74 12.10 13.25 13.03
CA ALA A 74 12.30 14.64 12.62
C ALA A 74 12.31 14.81 11.10
N ALA A 75 13.07 13.97 10.38
CA ALA A 75 13.14 14.02 8.93
C ALA A 75 11.81 13.65 8.26
N ALA A 76 11.08 12.68 8.84
CA ALA A 76 9.76 12.29 8.36
C ALA A 76 8.75 13.44 8.49
N ARG A 77 8.72 14.11 9.66
CA ARG A 77 7.86 15.26 9.91
C ARG A 77 8.15 16.42 8.96
N THR A 78 9.42 16.74 8.70
CA THR A 78 9.80 17.77 7.71
C THR A 78 9.31 17.44 6.31
N ALA A 79 9.22 16.16 5.96
CA ALA A 79 8.67 15.70 4.70
C ALA A 79 7.12 15.57 4.70
N GLY A 80 6.45 15.98 5.78
CA GLY A 80 5.00 15.94 5.90
C GLY A 80 4.44 14.52 6.04
N MET A 81 5.23 13.58 6.58
CA MET A 81 4.79 12.24 6.94
C MET A 81 4.50 12.18 8.44
N ASP A 82 3.42 11.50 8.82
CA ASP A 82 2.99 11.36 10.22
C ASP A 82 2.62 9.93 10.62
N CYS A 83 2.30 9.06 9.67
CA CYS A 83 2.05 7.65 9.92
C CYS A 83 2.70 6.75 8.86
N ALA A 84 2.81 5.46 9.17
CA ALA A 84 3.40 4.49 8.26
C ALA A 84 2.86 3.08 8.50
N ILE A 85 3.04 2.21 7.52
CA ILE A 85 2.82 0.77 7.67
C ILE A 85 3.97 -0.01 7.05
N ALA A 86 4.49 -1.00 7.80
CA ALA A 86 5.40 -2.01 7.28
C ALA A 86 4.62 -3.27 6.92
N LEU A 87 4.83 -3.74 5.69
CA LEU A 87 4.19 -4.89 5.07
C LEU A 87 5.28 -5.92 4.76
N PRO A 88 5.44 -6.97 5.59
CA PRO A 88 6.35 -8.05 5.26
C PRO A 88 5.77 -8.90 4.14
N MET A 89 6.60 -9.27 3.18
CA MET A 89 6.22 -9.99 1.96
C MET A 89 6.75 -11.41 2.06
N TYR A 90 5.84 -12.38 1.99
CA TYR A 90 6.19 -13.80 2.06
C TYR A 90 5.84 -14.48 0.74
N LEU A 91 6.75 -15.31 0.26
CA LEU A 91 6.51 -16.21 -0.86
C LEU A 91 7.11 -17.58 -0.50
N HIS A 92 6.29 -18.63 -0.51
CA HIS A 92 6.68 -19.96 -0.03
C HIS A 92 7.29 -19.92 1.38
N ASP A 93 6.60 -19.25 2.32
CA ASP A 93 6.99 -19.07 3.74
C ASP A 93 8.33 -18.33 4.00
N ARG A 94 8.99 -17.85 2.95
CA ARG A 94 10.23 -17.06 3.05
C ARG A 94 9.92 -15.58 2.97
N LEU A 95 10.48 -14.78 3.89
CA LEU A 95 10.48 -13.33 3.76
C LEU A 95 11.28 -12.94 2.51
N THR A 96 10.62 -12.30 1.55
CA THR A 96 11.26 -11.78 0.34
C THR A 96 11.68 -10.32 0.54
N ALA A 97 10.86 -9.50 1.20
CA ALA A 97 11.14 -8.11 1.51
C ALA A 97 10.19 -7.57 2.59
N VAL A 98 10.48 -6.37 3.12
CA VAL A 98 9.53 -5.55 3.87
C VAL A 98 9.31 -4.24 3.12
N LEU A 99 8.08 -3.97 2.69
CA LEU A 99 7.68 -2.67 2.14
C LEU A 99 7.24 -1.76 3.29
N VAL A 100 7.81 -0.56 3.39
CA VAL A 100 7.28 0.47 4.28
C VAL A 100 6.66 1.57 3.44
N VAL A 101 5.38 1.86 3.69
CA VAL A 101 4.63 2.94 3.05
C VAL A 101 4.43 4.05 4.08
N PHE A 102 4.81 5.27 3.72
CA PHE A 102 4.66 6.46 4.57
C PHE A 102 3.53 7.34 4.05
N CYS A 103 2.65 7.73 4.96
CA CYS A 103 1.51 8.59 4.67
C CYS A 103 1.62 9.88 5.47
N GLY A 104 0.86 10.89 5.04
CA GLY A 104 0.85 12.19 5.68
C GLY A 104 -0.49 12.89 5.55
N HIS A 105 -1.09 13.23 6.69
CA HIS A 105 -2.33 13.97 6.73
C HIS A 105 -2.09 15.45 6.43
N VAL A 106 -3.09 16.07 5.79
CA VAL A 106 -3.06 17.50 5.47
C VAL A 106 -4.29 18.15 6.11
N PRO A 107 -4.15 19.24 6.88
CA PRO A 107 -5.29 19.94 7.47
C PRO A 107 -6.37 20.28 6.44
N GLY A 108 -7.63 19.96 6.77
CA GLY A 108 -8.77 20.18 5.87
C GLY A 108 -8.89 19.18 4.71
N GLN A 109 -8.05 18.13 4.69
CA GLN A 109 -8.15 17.01 3.75
C GLN A 109 -8.24 15.69 4.50
N ALA A 110 -9.25 14.89 4.15
CA ALA A 110 -9.44 13.58 4.72
C ALA A 110 -8.37 12.59 4.22
N GLY A 111 -7.81 11.83 5.15
CA GLY A 111 -6.92 10.71 4.91
C GLY A 111 -7.04 9.74 6.08
N ALA A 112 -6.98 8.45 5.80
CA ALA A 112 -6.89 7.41 6.81
C ALA A 112 -6.12 6.19 6.31
N LEU A 113 -5.43 5.52 7.22
CA LEU A 113 -4.73 4.26 7.01
C LEU A 113 -5.21 3.27 8.06
N GLU A 114 -5.72 2.11 7.65
CA GLU A 114 -6.26 1.09 8.56
C GLU A 114 -5.58 -0.25 8.32
N LEU A 115 -5.32 -0.99 9.40
CA LEU A 115 -4.89 -2.38 9.35
C LEU A 115 -5.98 -3.27 9.94
N TRP A 116 -6.52 -4.16 9.12
CA TRP A 116 -7.54 -5.13 9.48
C TRP A 116 -6.94 -6.51 9.61
N HIS A 117 -7.46 -7.31 10.54
CA HIS A 117 -6.97 -8.66 10.83
C HIS A 117 -8.12 -9.62 11.08
N HIS A 118 -7.97 -10.85 10.61
CA HIS A 118 -8.82 -11.97 10.94
C HIS A 118 -7.97 -13.17 11.36
N ASP A 119 -8.17 -13.62 12.59
CA ASP A 119 -7.70 -14.91 13.08
C ASP A 119 -8.90 -15.88 13.17
N PRO A 120 -8.94 -16.94 12.35
CA PRO A 120 -10.05 -17.91 12.35
C PRO A 120 -10.24 -18.62 13.70
N ARG A 121 -9.28 -18.55 14.62
CA ARG A 121 -9.37 -19.12 15.97
C ARG A 121 -10.15 -18.23 16.94
N ILE A 122 -10.32 -16.95 16.61
CA ILE A 122 -10.89 -15.94 17.51
C ILE A 122 -12.28 -15.52 17.03
N THR A 123 -12.42 -15.22 15.74
CA THR A 123 -13.64 -14.65 15.15
C THR A 123 -13.78 -15.07 13.69
N THR A 124 -15.00 -15.03 13.16
CA THR A 124 -15.28 -15.23 11.72
C THR A 124 -15.07 -13.98 10.89
N ASP A 125 -14.92 -12.82 11.54
CA ASP A 125 -14.93 -11.51 10.91
C ASP A 125 -13.58 -10.82 11.07
N MET A 126 -13.24 -9.93 10.15
CA MET A 126 -12.10 -9.03 10.33
C MET A 126 -12.43 -7.95 11.35
N THR A 127 -11.48 -7.66 12.24
CA THR A 127 -11.52 -6.55 13.20
C THR A 127 -10.36 -5.59 12.94
N LEU A 128 -10.52 -4.34 13.32
CA LEU A 128 -9.45 -3.35 13.24
C LEU A 128 -8.33 -3.69 14.24
N VAL A 129 -7.08 -3.70 13.76
CA VAL A 129 -5.89 -3.80 14.60
C VAL A 129 -5.49 -2.43 15.11
N ASP A 130 -5.30 -1.50 14.17
CA ASP A 130 -4.96 -0.11 14.42
C ASP A 130 -5.29 0.74 13.19
N GLY A 131 -5.33 2.07 13.37
CA GLY A 131 -5.51 3.02 12.29
C GLY A 131 -4.91 4.39 12.59
N ALA A 132 -4.53 5.08 11.52
CA ALA A 132 -4.09 6.47 11.53
C ALA A 132 -5.16 7.31 10.83
N TYR A 133 -5.73 8.29 11.52
CA TYR A 133 -6.85 9.08 11.04
C TYR A 133 -6.51 10.58 11.04
N GLY A 134 -6.84 11.25 9.95
CA GLY A 134 -6.61 12.69 9.83
C GLY A 134 -7.53 13.53 10.71
N PRO A 135 -7.20 14.82 10.91
CA PRO A 135 -8.08 15.73 11.63
C PRO A 135 -9.49 15.77 11.02
N GLY A 136 -10.51 15.58 11.85
CA GLY A 136 -11.93 15.59 11.44
C GLY A 136 -12.53 14.21 11.15
N ALA A 137 -11.75 13.13 11.27
CA ALA A 137 -12.21 11.76 11.06
C ALA A 137 -12.52 10.99 12.37
N GLN A 138 -12.70 11.66 13.51
CA GLN A 138 -12.86 11.00 14.82
C GLN A 138 -14.09 10.10 14.90
N ALA A 139 -15.23 10.53 14.33
CA ALA A 139 -16.43 9.70 14.27
C ALA A 139 -16.20 8.45 13.41
N PHE A 140 -15.47 8.61 12.30
CA PHE A 140 -15.09 7.50 11.44
C PHE A 140 -14.12 6.53 12.15
N GLU A 141 -13.13 7.03 12.88
CA GLU A 141 -12.25 6.21 13.71
C GLU A 141 -13.03 5.39 14.75
N ALA A 142 -13.95 6.04 15.49
CA ALA A 142 -14.74 5.38 16.52
C ALA A 142 -15.57 4.21 15.95
N ILE A 143 -16.31 4.44 14.86
CA ILE A 143 -17.08 3.35 14.24
C ILE A 143 -16.16 2.26 13.68
N SER A 144 -14.96 2.60 13.19
CA SER A 144 -14.00 1.63 12.68
C SER A 144 -13.52 0.67 13.76
N GLN A 145 -13.30 1.15 14.98
CA GLN A 145 -12.87 0.34 16.12
C GLN A 145 -13.95 -0.65 16.57
N GLU A 146 -15.22 -0.31 16.37
CA GLU A 146 -16.36 -1.16 16.74
C GLU A 146 -16.85 -2.07 15.59
N THR A 147 -16.29 -1.90 14.39
CA THR A 147 -16.75 -2.61 13.19
C THR A 147 -16.17 -4.02 13.10
N TYR A 148 -17.06 -4.97 12.82
CA TYR A 148 -16.72 -6.33 12.38
C TYR A 148 -17.03 -6.44 10.88
N LEU A 149 -16.08 -6.94 10.11
CA LEU A 149 -16.20 -7.09 8.66
C LEU A 149 -16.26 -8.58 8.29
N PRO A 150 -17.46 -9.11 8.03
CA PRO A 150 -17.61 -10.44 7.45
C PRO A 150 -16.86 -10.54 6.12
N ARG A 151 -16.43 -11.75 5.78
CA ARG A 151 -15.77 -12.02 4.51
C ARG A 151 -16.69 -11.63 3.34
N GLY A 152 -16.18 -10.76 2.45
CA GLY A 152 -16.92 -10.23 1.31
C GLY A 152 -17.75 -8.97 1.59
N VAL A 153 -17.77 -8.48 2.84
CA VAL A 153 -18.53 -7.29 3.26
C VAL A 153 -17.60 -6.14 3.56
N GLY A 154 -17.92 -4.95 3.07
CA GLY A 154 -17.03 -3.80 3.22
C GLY A 154 -15.81 -3.87 2.28
N LEU A 155 -15.08 -2.77 2.15
CA LEU A 155 -13.88 -2.71 1.31
C LEU A 155 -12.81 -3.72 1.77
N PRO A 156 -12.41 -3.80 3.05
CA PRO A 156 -11.45 -4.81 3.50
C PRO A 156 -11.96 -6.25 3.36
N GLY A 157 -13.23 -6.51 3.72
CA GLY A 157 -13.79 -7.86 3.61
C GLY A 157 -13.90 -8.34 2.15
N LEU A 158 -14.14 -7.45 1.19
CA LEU A 158 -14.09 -7.77 -0.25
C LEU A 158 -12.68 -8.15 -0.70
N ALA A 159 -11.65 -7.41 -0.29
CA ALA A 159 -10.26 -7.74 -0.59
C ALA A 159 -9.87 -9.09 0.02
N TRP A 160 -10.29 -9.35 1.27
CA TRP A 160 -10.11 -10.63 1.93
C TRP A 160 -10.82 -11.79 1.20
N GLN A 161 -12.04 -11.58 0.71
CA GLN A 161 -12.76 -12.62 -0.02
C GLN A 161 -12.03 -13.01 -1.31
N ARG A 162 -11.59 -12.00 -2.08
CA ARG A 162 -11.00 -12.16 -3.41
C ARG A 162 -9.55 -12.60 -3.38
N GLY A 163 -8.81 -12.27 -2.33
CA GLY A 163 -7.35 -12.41 -2.33
C GLY A 163 -6.66 -11.43 -3.26
N GLU A 164 -7.38 -10.38 -3.69
CA GLU A 164 -6.92 -9.33 -4.59
C GLU A 164 -7.22 -7.96 -3.97
N ALA A 165 -6.49 -6.94 -4.39
CA ALA A 165 -6.79 -5.57 -4.05
C ALA A 165 -8.14 -5.13 -4.62
N VAL A 166 -8.76 -4.21 -3.91
CA VAL A 166 -10.04 -3.62 -4.31
C VAL A 166 -9.89 -2.11 -4.24
N PHE A 167 -10.20 -1.44 -5.34
CA PHE A 167 -10.29 0.01 -5.39
C PHE A 167 -11.75 0.45 -5.49
N VAL A 168 -12.15 1.36 -4.62
CA VAL A 168 -13.45 2.01 -4.62
C VAL A 168 -13.24 3.49 -4.91
N GLU A 169 -13.87 3.95 -5.98
CA GLU A 169 -13.81 5.33 -6.41
C GLU A 169 -14.70 6.23 -5.56
N ASP A 170 -15.89 5.79 -5.17
CA ASP A 170 -16.81 6.59 -4.36
C ASP A 170 -17.29 5.75 -3.17
N LEU A 171 -16.63 5.93 -2.03
CA LEU A 171 -16.94 5.25 -0.77
C LEU A 171 -18.38 5.56 -0.31
N PRO A 172 -18.82 6.84 -0.23
CA PRO A 172 -20.22 7.17 0.07
C PRO A 172 -21.25 6.53 -0.87
N ALA A 173 -20.98 6.51 -2.19
CA ALA A 173 -21.92 6.00 -3.19
C ALA A 173 -21.88 4.48 -3.41
N ALA A 174 -21.21 3.72 -2.53
CA ALA A 174 -21.12 2.26 -2.59
C ALA A 174 -21.92 1.57 -1.45
N PRO A 175 -23.25 1.79 -1.33
CA PRO A 175 -24.05 1.17 -0.27
C PRO A 175 -23.99 -0.36 -0.36
N GLY A 176 -23.81 -1.03 0.77
CA GLY A 176 -23.62 -2.48 0.87
C GLY A 176 -22.19 -2.98 0.60
N ARG A 177 -21.33 -2.18 -0.03
CA ARG A 177 -19.88 -2.46 -0.19
C ARG A 177 -19.01 -1.73 0.82
N PHE A 178 -19.58 -0.83 1.61
CA PHE A 178 -18.88 -0.11 2.67
C PHE A 178 -19.85 0.19 3.82
N LEU A 179 -19.63 -0.44 4.99
CA LEU A 179 -20.57 -0.38 6.14
C LEU A 179 -20.56 0.97 6.87
N ARG A 180 -19.50 1.77 6.70
CA ARG A 180 -19.22 3.02 7.43
C ARG A 180 -19.34 4.25 6.50
N ASN A 181 -20.25 4.17 5.53
CA ASN A 181 -20.33 5.13 4.42
C ASN A 181 -20.77 6.52 4.87
N GLU A 182 -21.68 6.62 5.83
CA GLU A 182 -22.13 7.90 6.38
C GLU A 182 -20.98 8.62 7.10
N GLU A 183 -20.27 7.94 8.00
CA GLU A 183 -19.15 8.52 8.72
C GLU A 183 -17.97 8.85 7.80
N ALA A 184 -17.70 8.02 6.79
CA ALA A 184 -16.69 8.34 5.78
C ALA A 184 -17.07 9.58 4.96
N ALA A 185 -18.35 9.72 4.59
CA ALA A 185 -18.84 10.90 3.89
C ALA A 185 -18.68 12.16 4.75
N VAL A 186 -19.06 12.09 6.03
CA VAL A 186 -18.88 13.18 7.00
C VAL A 186 -17.41 13.54 7.18
N ALA A 187 -16.52 12.54 7.26
CA ALA A 187 -15.08 12.74 7.33
C ALA A 187 -14.47 13.28 6.03
N GLY A 188 -15.21 13.28 4.91
CA GLY A 188 -14.74 13.72 3.59
C GLY A 188 -13.87 12.68 2.86
N LEU A 189 -13.91 11.42 3.28
CA LEU A 189 -13.27 10.30 2.60
C LEU A 189 -14.07 9.91 1.37
N LEU A 190 -13.38 9.68 0.26
CA LEU A 190 -14.01 9.43 -1.03
C LEU A 190 -13.43 8.21 -1.74
N ARG A 191 -12.10 8.09 -1.79
CA ARG A 191 -11.39 6.96 -2.41
C ARG A 191 -10.98 5.95 -1.36
N GLY A 192 -11.02 4.66 -1.71
CA GLY A 192 -10.48 3.60 -0.88
C GLY A 192 -9.71 2.57 -1.69
N LEU A 193 -8.54 2.17 -1.20
CA LEU A 193 -7.76 1.05 -1.74
C LEU A 193 -7.50 0.06 -0.59
N ALA A 194 -8.04 -1.15 -0.71
CA ALA A 194 -7.70 -2.25 0.18
C ALA A 194 -6.77 -3.24 -0.53
N ILE A 195 -5.71 -3.67 0.13
CA ILE A 195 -4.75 -4.64 -0.37
C ILE A 195 -4.64 -5.77 0.66
N PRO A 196 -4.91 -7.04 0.30
CA PRO A 196 -4.65 -8.15 1.19
C PRO A 196 -3.14 -8.35 1.33
N VAL A 197 -2.70 -8.60 2.56
CA VAL A 197 -1.27 -8.77 2.89
C VAL A 197 -1.10 -10.05 3.68
N GLY A 198 -0.08 -10.82 3.31
CA GLY A 198 0.27 -12.06 3.99
C GLY A 198 0.95 -11.83 5.35
N SER A 199 0.99 -12.88 6.15
CA SER A 199 1.81 -13.02 7.34
C SER A 199 2.46 -14.41 7.33
N GLN A 200 3.35 -14.70 8.28
CA GLN A 200 3.88 -16.07 8.51
C GLN A 200 2.87 -16.97 9.24
N LEU A 201 1.75 -16.42 9.67
CA LEU A 201 0.73 -17.11 10.45
C LEU A 201 -0.43 -17.52 9.54
N ALA A 202 -1.29 -18.41 10.03
CA ALA A 202 -2.52 -18.80 9.35
C ALA A 202 -3.65 -17.75 9.49
N ASP A 203 -3.29 -16.49 9.70
CA ASP A 203 -4.20 -15.36 9.80
C ASP A 203 -4.30 -14.60 8.47
N ARG A 204 -5.17 -13.59 8.42
CA ARG A 204 -5.37 -12.74 7.25
C ARG A 204 -5.31 -11.29 7.64
N HIS A 205 -4.57 -10.50 6.87
CA HIS A 205 -4.47 -9.06 7.05
C HIS A 205 -4.91 -8.32 5.78
N VAL A 206 -5.51 -7.15 5.96
CA VAL A 206 -5.80 -6.22 4.87
C VAL A 206 -5.39 -4.82 5.31
N VAL A 207 -4.57 -4.16 4.51
CA VAL A 207 -4.32 -2.73 4.65
C VAL A 207 -5.33 -1.96 3.82
N ALA A 208 -5.94 -0.92 4.39
CA ALA A 208 -6.81 0.00 3.66
C ALA A 208 -6.26 1.43 3.73
N PHE A 209 -6.08 2.04 2.56
CA PHE A 209 -5.78 3.47 2.42
C PHE A 209 -7.04 4.18 1.95
N LEU A 210 -7.42 5.24 2.65
CA LEU A 210 -8.62 6.02 2.38
C LEU A 210 -8.25 7.49 2.25
N ALA A 211 -8.83 8.21 1.29
CA ALA A 211 -8.54 9.63 1.14
C ALA A 211 -9.63 10.43 0.44
N SER A 212 -9.58 11.75 0.58
CA SER A 212 -10.41 12.69 -0.19
C SER A 212 -9.93 12.80 -1.65
N ALA A 213 -10.78 13.32 -2.54
CA ALA A 213 -10.37 13.62 -3.92
C ALA A 213 -9.27 14.69 -4.03
N ARG A 214 -9.21 15.60 -3.05
CA ARG A 214 -8.26 16.72 -3.03
C ARG A 214 -6.89 16.36 -2.44
N LEU A 215 -6.80 15.21 -1.75
CA LEU A 215 -5.56 14.58 -1.31
C LEU A 215 -5.56 13.13 -1.80
N PRO A 216 -5.45 12.87 -3.11
CA PRO A 216 -5.59 11.52 -3.64
C PRO A 216 -4.55 10.58 -3.03
N LEU A 217 -4.87 9.30 -2.95
CA LEU A 217 -3.99 8.26 -2.39
C LEU A 217 -2.60 8.27 -3.04
N ALA A 218 -2.58 8.31 -4.36
CA ALA A 218 -1.44 8.41 -5.26
C ALA A 218 -1.90 9.22 -6.50
N HIS A 219 -0.99 9.70 -7.34
CA HIS A 219 -1.41 10.39 -8.58
C HIS A 219 -2.12 9.45 -9.55
N ARG A 220 -1.73 8.16 -9.54
CA ARG A 220 -2.43 7.10 -10.26
C ARG A 220 -2.33 5.78 -9.51
N ILE A 221 -3.40 4.98 -9.62
CA ILE A 221 -3.47 3.60 -9.13
C ILE A 221 -3.79 2.71 -10.33
N GLU A 222 -3.08 1.60 -10.46
CA GLU A 222 -3.41 0.55 -11.42
C GLU A 222 -3.36 -0.84 -10.75
N ARG A 223 -4.17 -1.76 -11.27
CA ARG A 223 -4.09 -3.19 -10.94
C ARG A 223 -3.76 -3.99 -12.18
N TRP A 224 -2.79 -4.87 -12.05
CA TRP A 224 -2.25 -5.70 -13.13
C TRP A 224 -2.32 -7.17 -12.75
N VAL A 225 -3.04 -7.96 -13.53
CA VAL A 225 -3.28 -9.39 -13.27
C VAL A 225 -2.58 -10.20 -14.35
N PRO A 226 -1.85 -11.28 -14.02
CA PRO A 226 -1.27 -12.15 -15.02
C PRO A 226 -2.39 -12.88 -15.78
N ASP A 227 -2.21 -13.09 -17.08
CA ASP A 227 -3.17 -13.83 -17.87
C ASP A 227 -3.14 -15.33 -17.54
N ALA A 228 -4.15 -16.08 -18.01
CA ALA A 228 -4.25 -17.52 -17.74
C ALA A 228 -3.06 -18.32 -18.29
N ALA A 229 -2.42 -17.85 -19.37
CA ALA A 229 -1.23 -18.47 -19.93
C ALA A 229 0.07 -18.08 -19.21
N GLN A 230 0.01 -17.15 -18.25
CA GLN A 230 1.17 -16.59 -17.53
C GLN A 230 2.25 -16.08 -18.50
N ALA A 231 1.81 -15.44 -19.60
CA ALA A 231 2.66 -14.88 -20.64
C ALA A 231 2.71 -13.34 -20.57
N GLU A 232 1.68 -12.71 -20.01
CA GLU A 232 1.56 -11.25 -19.93
C GLU A 232 0.82 -10.78 -18.66
N LEU A 233 1.11 -9.55 -18.24
CA LEU A 233 0.29 -8.80 -17.30
C LEU A 233 -0.75 -7.98 -18.06
N ARG A 234 -2.00 -8.01 -17.60
CA ARG A 234 -3.10 -7.21 -18.12
C ARG A 234 -3.55 -6.20 -17.09
N ARG A 235 -3.67 -4.94 -17.50
CA ARG A 235 -4.24 -3.90 -16.63
C ARG A 235 -5.75 -4.04 -16.56
N VAL A 236 -6.25 -4.41 -15.39
CA VAL A 236 -7.69 -4.62 -15.14
C VAL A 236 -8.36 -3.40 -14.51
N GLU A 237 -7.57 -2.53 -13.85
CA GLU A 237 -8.07 -1.31 -13.23
C GLU A 237 -7.03 -0.21 -13.33
N ALA A 238 -7.50 1.02 -13.52
CA ALA A 238 -6.69 2.22 -13.62
C ALA A 238 -7.50 3.45 -13.22
N PHE A 239 -6.99 4.24 -12.29
CA PHE A 239 -7.65 5.45 -11.81
C PHE A 239 -6.64 6.57 -11.57
N SER A 240 -6.98 7.80 -11.99
CA SER A 240 -6.23 9.00 -11.66
C SER A 240 -7.14 10.24 -11.70
N GLU A 241 -7.13 11.03 -10.64
CA GLU A 241 -7.82 12.34 -10.63
C GLU A 241 -7.29 13.25 -11.75
N LEU A 242 -5.98 13.17 -12.04
CA LEU A 242 -5.32 13.99 -13.06
C LEU A 242 -5.76 13.64 -14.48
N HIS A 243 -6.29 12.44 -14.70
CA HIS A 243 -6.86 11.98 -15.96
C HIS A 243 -8.40 11.95 -15.95
N GLY A 244 -9.05 12.60 -14.99
CA GLY A 244 -10.52 12.66 -14.90
C GLY A 244 -11.18 11.36 -14.44
N GLY A 245 -10.43 10.46 -13.78
CA GLY A 245 -10.95 9.27 -13.13
C GLY A 245 -10.50 7.95 -13.76
N ARG A 246 -11.43 7.01 -13.92
CA ARG A 246 -11.16 5.66 -14.46
C ARG A 246 -10.69 5.72 -15.91
N SER A 247 -9.62 4.99 -16.21
CA SER A 247 -9.18 4.81 -17.59
C SER A 247 -9.91 3.63 -18.24
N SER A 248 -10.41 3.82 -19.47
CA SER A 248 -11.09 2.77 -20.25
C SER A 248 -10.15 1.95 -21.16
N GLY A 249 -8.91 2.42 -21.35
CA GLY A 249 -7.94 1.75 -22.22
C GLY A 249 -7.36 0.48 -21.59
N SER A 250 -7.38 -0.63 -22.33
CA SER A 250 -6.62 -1.82 -21.99
C SER A 250 -5.12 -1.58 -22.16
N ALA A 251 -4.32 -2.22 -21.33
CA ALA A 251 -2.87 -2.29 -21.52
C ALA A 251 -2.39 -3.69 -21.18
N GLN A 252 -1.40 -4.14 -21.94
CA GLN A 252 -0.77 -5.45 -21.79
C GLN A 252 0.73 -5.25 -21.70
N LEU A 253 1.37 -6.11 -20.92
CA LEU A 253 2.81 -6.07 -20.71
C LEU A 253 3.35 -7.50 -20.73
N PRO A 254 4.14 -7.89 -21.75
CA PRO A 254 4.73 -9.22 -21.81
C PRO A 254 5.62 -9.50 -20.61
N LEU A 255 5.55 -10.70 -20.03
CA LEU A 255 6.42 -11.09 -18.90
C LEU A 255 7.90 -11.24 -19.29
N ALA A 256 8.21 -11.25 -20.59
CA ALA A 256 9.56 -11.14 -21.11
C ALA A 256 10.17 -9.73 -20.90
N SER A 257 9.39 -8.72 -20.50
CA SER A 257 9.82 -7.33 -20.34
C SER A 257 10.65 -7.14 -19.05
N ALA A 258 11.86 -7.70 -19.02
CA ALA A 258 12.74 -7.72 -17.84
C ALA A 258 13.09 -6.33 -17.26
N GLY A 259 12.92 -5.26 -18.03
CA GLY A 259 13.09 -3.88 -17.58
C GLY A 259 11.95 -3.37 -16.68
N SER A 260 10.74 -3.94 -16.79
CA SER A 260 9.56 -3.42 -16.11
C SER A 260 9.55 -3.73 -14.60
N SER A 261 9.20 -2.72 -13.81
CA SER A 261 9.00 -2.84 -12.37
C SER A 261 7.85 -3.79 -12.02
N LEU A 262 6.76 -3.79 -12.81
CA LEU A 262 5.60 -4.65 -12.60
C LEU A 262 5.95 -6.13 -12.83
N VAL A 263 6.67 -6.43 -13.91
CA VAL A 263 7.11 -7.80 -14.23
C VAL A 263 8.08 -8.31 -13.16
N LYS A 264 9.03 -7.49 -12.73
CA LYS A 264 9.97 -7.85 -11.64
C LYS A 264 9.22 -8.14 -10.33
N ALA A 265 8.23 -7.32 -9.98
CA ALA A 265 7.45 -7.51 -8.77
C ALA A 265 6.66 -8.83 -8.81
N LEU A 266 6.01 -9.12 -9.94
CA LEU A 266 5.30 -10.38 -10.17
C LEU A 266 6.24 -11.59 -10.04
N GLN A 267 7.35 -11.60 -10.78
CA GLN A 267 8.24 -12.77 -10.87
C GLN A 267 8.97 -13.07 -9.56
N ARG A 268 9.28 -12.03 -8.76
CA ARG A 268 10.04 -12.17 -7.53
C ARG A 268 9.16 -12.33 -6.28
N GLY A 269 7.88 -11.97 -6.36
CA GLY A 269 7.05 -11.78 -5.17
C GLY A 269 7.66 -10.76 -4.21
N MET A 270 8.33 -9.74 -4.76
CA MET A 270 8.99 -8.66 -4.02
C MET A 270 8.48 -7.31 -4.52
N PRO A 271 8.17 -6.35 -3.65
CA PRO A 271 7.88 -4.99 -4.04
C PRO A 271 9.07 -4.38 -4.79
N VAL A 272 8.77 -3.59 -5.83
CA VAL A 272 9.78 -2.86 -6.60
C VAL A 272 9.40 -1.41 -6.63
N ILE A 273 10.35 -0.53 -6.34
CA ILE A 273 10.17 0.91 -6.48
C ILE A 273 11.13 1.42 -7.54
N ASN A 274 10.58 2.05 -8.58
CA ASN A 274 11.32 2.75 -9.61
C ASN A 274 11.19 4.26 -9.37
N ASP A 275 12.29 4.94 -9.07
CA ASP A 275 12.37 6.38 -8.85
C ASP A 275 12.59 7.20 -10.14
N PHE A 276 12.58 6.52 -11.29
CA PHE A 276 12.56 7.11 -12.64
C PHE A 276 11.57 6.34 -13.53
N PRO A 277 10.26 6.33 -13.18
CA PRO A 277 9.27 5.53 -13.90
C PRO A 277 9.05 5.97 -15.34
N ALA A 278 9.45 7.18 -15.73
CA ALA A 278 9.42 7.63 -17.12
C ALA A 278 10.39 6.87 -18.04
N ASP A 279 11.44 6.26 -17.48
CA ASP A 279 12.50 5.59 -18.23
C ASP A 279 12.23 4.08 -18.43
N GLU A 280 11.16 3.55 -17.82
CA GLU A 280 10.81 2.14 -18.00
C GLU A 280 10.07 1.88 -19.33
N PRO A 281 10.05 0.64 -19.85
CA PRO A 281 9.39 0.38 -21.11
C PRO A 281 7.86 0.27 -20.95
N GLY A 282 7.14 0.66 -22.00
CA GLY A 282 5.72 0.34 -22.18
C GLY A 282 4.75 1.31 -21.50
N SER A 283 3.52 0.84 -21.29
CA SER A 283 2.43 1.69 -20.81
C SER A 283 2.62 2.27 -19.40
N PRO A 284 3.32 1.63 -18.44
CA PRO A 284 3.56 2.27 -17.15
C PRO A 284 4.35 3.57 -17.27
N ALA A 285 5.38 3.62 -18.12
CA ALA A 285 6.14 4.84 -18.33
C ALA A 285 5.33 5.93 -19.02
N ALA A 286 4.52 5.57 -20.02
CA ALA A 286 3.60 6.53 -20.65
C ALA A 286 2.62 7.12 -19.62
N ALA A 287 2.12 6.29 -18.69
CA ALA A 287 1.26 6.75 -17.60
C ALA A 287 2.01 7.68 -16.64
N ALA A 288 3.25 7.32 -16.27
CA ALA A 288 4.11 8.13 -15.40
C ALA A 288 4.41 9.50 -16.01
N VAL A 289 4.80 9.55 -17.29
CA VAL A 289 5.04 10.80 -18.03
C VAL A 289 3.77 11.66 -18.09
N GLY A 290 2.61 11.05 -18.36
CA GLY A 290 1.34 11.76 -18.48
C GLY A 290 0.92 12.50 -17.21
N ILE A 291 1.29 11.99 -16.02
CA ILE A 291 0.97 12.61 -14.72
C ILE A 291 2.17 13.26 -14.04
N GLY A 292 3.37 13.17 -14.63
CA GLY A 292 4.61 13.66 -14.06
C GLY A 292 5.13 12.86 -12.86
N ALA A 293 4.77 11.58 -12.72
CA ALA A 293 5.15 10.76 -11.57
C ALA A 293 6.67 10.68 -11.40
N THR A 294 7.11 10.81 -10.17
CA THR A 294 8.51 10.72 -9.73
C THR A 294 8.85 9.34 -9.19
N ALA A 295 7.87 8.53 -8.83
CA ALA A 295 8.10 7.13 -8.49
C ALA A 295 6.93 6.23 -8.91
N LEU A 296 7.25 4.97 -9.17
CA LEU A 296 6.29 3.87 -9.31
C LEU A 296 6.58 2.83 -8.24
N VAL A 297 5.60 2.57 -7.36
CA VAL A 297 5.63 1.50 -6.36
C VAL A 297 4.81 0.33 -6.90
N ALA A 298 5.48 -0.76 -7.26
CA ALA A 298 4.86 -2.02 -7.67
C ALA A 298 4.80 -2.97 -6.48
N ILE A 299 3.58 -3.28 -6.02
CA ILE A 299 3.30 -4.10 -4.84
C ILE A 299 2.71 -5.44 -5.32
N PRO A 300 3.44 -6.56 -5.19
CA PRO A 300 2.88 -7.87 -5.48
C PRO A 300 1.87 -8.26 -4.40
N VAL A 301 0.69 -8.71 -4.81
CA VAL A 301 -0.29 -9.31 -3.92
C VAL A 301 -0.07 -10.81 -3.94
N VAL A 302 0.42 -11.35 -2.82
CA VAL A 302 0.62 -12.79 -2.65
C VAL A 302 -0.61 -13.39 -1.99
N TRP A 303 -1.21 -14.36 -2.66
CA TRP A 303 -2.34 -15.13 -2.16
C TRP A 303 -2.11 -16.60 -2.41
N GLU A 304 -2.29 -17.44 -1.38
CA GLU A 304 -2.09 -18.90 -1.47
C GLU A 304 -0.73 -19.30 -2.10
N ASN A 305 0.34 -18.60 -1.70
CA ASN A 305 1.71 -18.79 -2.19
C ASN A 305 1.94 -18.47 -3.69
N ALA A 306 1.02 -17.77 -4.34
CA ALA A 306 1.20 -17.25 -5.69
C ALA A 306 1.06 -15.73 -5.71
N VAL A 307 1.78 -15.05 -6.60
CA VAL A 307 1.51 -13.63 -6.88
C VAL A 307 0.32 -13.56 -7.83
N VAL A 308 -0.82 -13.10 -7.34
CA VAL A 308 -2.08 -13.09 -8.10
C VAL A 308 -2.31 -11.77 -8.85
N GLU A 309 -1.68 -10.69 -8.41
CA GLU A 309 -1.67 -9.41 -9.11
C GLU A 309 -0.52 -8.53 -8.63
N VAL A 310 -0.31 -7.42 -9.34
CA VAL A 310 0.57 -6.33 -8.95
C VAL A 310 -0.23 -5.04 -8.91
N VAL A 311 -0.26 -4.39 -7.74
CA VAL A 311 -0.80 -3.04 -7.56
C VAL A 311 0.30 -2.03 -7.84
N ALA A 312 0.01 -1.05 -8.69
CA ALA A 312 0.93 -0.01 -9.09
C ALA A 312 0.45 1.35 -8.57
N LEU A 313 1.28 2.01 -7.75
CA LEU A 313 1.02 3.35 -7.22
C LEU A 313 2.05 4.33 -7.81
N TYR A 314 1.56 5.37 -8.47
CA TYR A 314 2.41 6.41 -9.07
C TYR A 314 2.41 7.65 -8.17
N LEU A 315 3.59 8.07 -7.70
CA LEU A 315 3.80 9.14 -6.72
C LEU A 315 4.53 10.36 -7.30
#